data_AF-A0A1H3LG61-F1
#
_entry.id   AF-A0A1H3LG61-F1
#
_cell.length_a   1.000
_cell.length_b   1.000
_cell.length_c   1.000
_cell.angle_alpha   90.00
_cell.angle_beta   90.00
_cell.angle_gamma   90.00
#
_symmetry.space_group_name_H-M   'P 1'
#
loop_
_entity.id
_entity.type
_entity.pdbx_description
1 polymer ?
#
loop_
_entity_poly.entity_id
_entity_poly.type
_entity_poly.pdbx_seq_one_letter_code
_entity_poly.pdbx_strand_id
1 'polypeptide(L)' 'MSSAEERQGEGQAEEKRGSHAAPDGAPRHPLIDLSRDPHPGRADHAKPDED' A
#
# COMPACT_ATOMS: atom_id res chain seq x y z
N MET A 1 11.60 38.72 9.83
CA MET A 1 10.56 38.46 8.80
C MET A 1 10.43 36.95 8.69
N SER A 2 9.31 36.41 9.16
CA SER A 2 8.98 34.99 9.06
C SER A 2 8.32 34.74 7.70
N SER A 3 8.95 33.91 6.87
CA SER A 3 8.29 33.21 5.77
C SER A 3 8.79 31.78 5.83
N ALA A 4 8.06 30.96 6.56
CA ALA A 4 7.94 29.56 6.21
C ALA A 4 7.08 29.55 4.96
N GLU A 5 7.57 28.99 3.86
CA GLU A 5 6.70 28.31 2.92
C GLU A 5 7.54 27.38 2.04
N GLU A 6 7.01 26.17 1.92
CA GLU A 6 7.14 25.24 0.80
C GLU A 6 8.53 24.71 0.43
N ARG A 7 8.86 23.56 1.06
CA ARG A 7 9.59 22.50 0.36
C ARG A 7 8.57 21.53 -0.23
N GLN A 8 8.19 21.76 -1.48
CA GLN A 8 7.49 20.79 -2.30
C GLN A 8 8.40 19.58 -2.49
N GLY A 9 8.09 18.50 -1.78
CA GLY A 9 8.75 17.21 -1.93
C GLY A 9 8.15 16.46 -3.11
N GLU A 10 8.66 16.71 -4.30
CA GLU A 10 8.42 15.89 -5.49
C GLU A 10 9.10 14.53 -5.30
N GLY A 11 8.49 13.68 -4.48
CA GLY A 11 8.94 12.31 -4.26
C GLY A 11 8.49 11.45 -5.43
N GLN A 12 9.43 11.17 -6.34
CA GLN A 12 9.29 10.15 -7.39
C GLN A 12 8.66 8.88 -6.78
N ALA A 13 7.49 8.48 -7.28
CA ALA A 13 6.79 7.27 -6.87
C ALA A 13 7.52 6.04 -7.45
N GLU A 14 8.73 5.76 -6.96
CA GLU A 14 9.18 4.37 -6.96
C GLU A 14 8.19 3.60 -6.08
N GLU A 15 7.53 2.60 -6.64
CA GLU A 15 6.62 1.70 -5.92
C GLU A 15 7.35 1.08 -4.74
N LYS A 16 7.26 1.73 -3.58
CA LYS A 16 7.85 1.25 -2.33
C LYS A 16 7.09 0.00 -1.91
N ARG A 17 7.54 -1.14 -2.40
CA ARG A 17 7.07 -2.45 -1.96
C ARG A 17 7.50 -2.64 -0.50
N GLY A 18 6.54 -3.03 0.35
CA GLY A 18 6.82 -3.33 1.75
C GLY A 18 7.84 -4.47 1.86
N SER A 19 8.61 -4.52 2.95
CA SER A 19 9.61 -5.59 3.19
C SER A 19 9.02 -7.00 3.21
N HIS A 20 7.70 -7.13 3.33
CA HIS A 20 6.94 -8.38 3.34
C HIS A 20 6.05 -8.56 2.10
N ALA A 21 6.12 -7.65 1.12
CA ALA A 21 5.34 -7.77 -0.11
C ALA A 21 5.86 -8.95 -0.94
N ALA A 22 4.95 -9.82 -1.36
CA ALA A 22 5.27 -10.86 -2.32
C ALA A 22 5.54 -10.23 -3.71
N PRO A 23 6.36 -10.86 -4.56
CA PRO A 23 6.51 -10.45 -5.96
C PRO A 23 5.18 -10.50 -6.72
N ASP A 24 5.10 -9.69 -7.77
CA ASP A 24 3.93 -9.65 -8.65
C ASP A 24 3.72 -11.01 -9.32
N GLY A 25 2.49 -11.54 -9.22
CA GLY A 25 2.14 -12.86 -9.75
C GLY A 25 2.61 -14.05 -8.91
N ALA A 26 3.14 -13.84 -7.70
CA ALA A 26 3.47 -14.93 -6.80
C ALA A 26 2.23 -15.79 -6.49
N PRO A 27 2.37 -17.14 -6.45
CA PRO A 27 1.25 -18.01 -6.11
C PRO A 27 0.80 -17.73 -4.68
N ARG A 28 -0.51 -17.83 -4.47
CA ARG A 28 -1.11 -17.61 -3.15
C ARG A 28 -0.69 -18.75 -2.23
N HIS A 29 -0.37 -18.41 -0.98
CA HIS A 29 0.03 -19.41 0.00
C HIS A 29 -1.14 -20.40 0.24
N PRO A 30 -0.90 -21.72 0.30
CA PRO A 30 -1.96 -22.74 0.33
C PRO A 30 -2.87 -22.65 1.56
N LEU A 31 -2.39 -22.05 2.65
CA LEU A 31 -3.18 -21.83 3.86
C LEU A 31 -4.11 -20.60 3.78
N ILE A 32 -4.01 -19.78 2.74
CA ILE A 32 -4.86 -18.59 2.59
C ILE A 32 -6.18 -18.99 1.94
N ASP A 33 -7.26 -18.85 2.69
CA ASP A 33 -8.63 -19.06 2.22
C ASP A 33 -9.39 -17.73 2.18
N LEU A 34 -9.59 -17.19 0.97
CA LEU A 34 -10.30 -15.92 0.77
C LEU A 34 -11.80 -16.02 0.95
N SER A 35 -12.37 -17.22 0.88
CA SER A 35 -13.83 -17.37 0.96
C SER A 35 -14.38 -16.96 2.32
N ARG A 36 -13.51 -16.97 3.35
CA ARG A 36 -13.82 -16.56 4.73
C ARG A 36 -13.62 -15.07 4.99
N ASP A 37 -12.89 -14.37 4.12
CA ASP A 37 -12.56 -12.96 4.30
C ASP A 37 -13.67 -12.10 3.64
N PRO A 38 -14.39 -11.25 4.40
CA PRO A 38 -15.36 -10.32 3.83
C PRO A 38 -14.74 -9.29 2.89
N HIS A 39 -13.43 -9.00 3.03
CA HIS A 39 -12.71 -7.99 2.26
C HIS A 39 -11.42 -8.59 1.66
N PRO A 40 -11.55 -9.61 0.80
CA PRO A 40 -10.41 -10.35 0.30
C PRO A 40 -9.49 -9.44 -0.51
N GLY A 41 -8.21 -9.41 -0.13
CA GLY A 41 -7.20 -8.61 -0.81
C GLY A 41 -7.19 -7.12 -0.44
N ARG A 42 -8.04 -6.68 0.50
CA ARG A 42 -7.97 -5.33 1.08
C ARG A 42 -7.18 -5.40 2.38
N ALA A 43 -6.05 -4.70 2.44
CA ALA A 43 -5.30 -4.62 3.69
C ALA A 43 -6.04 -3.73 4.71
N ASP A 44 -6.14 -4.17 5.96
CA ASP A 44 -6.79 -3.39 7.04
C ASP A 44 -6.09 -2.05 7.33
N HIS A 45 -4.83 -1.92 6.94
CA HIS A 45 -4.03 -0.69 7.07
C HIS A 45 -3.94 0.11 5.78
N ALA A 46 -4.66 -0.28 4.72
CA ALA A 46 -4.74 0.54 3.53
C ALA A 46 -5.34 1.90 3.90
N LYS A 47 -4.75 2.98 3.39
CA LYS A 47 -5.43 4.28 3.44
C LYS A 47 -6.78 4.16 2.72
N PRO A 48 -7.80 4.92 3.12
CA PRO A 48 -8.99 5.07 2.32
C PRO A 48 -8.61 5.50 0.91
N ASP A 49 -9.29 4.97 -0.09
CA ASP A 49 -9.20 5.52 -1.45
C ASP A 49 -9.74 6.95 -1.41
N GLU A 50 -9.04 7.89 -2.05
CA GLU A 50 -9.52 9.27 -2.20
C GLU A 50 -10.61 9.25 -3.29
N ASP A 51 -11.87 9.53 -2.90
CA ASP A 51 -13.00 9.76 -3.82
C ASP A 51 -12.85 11.09 -4.59
#